data_AF-X1H536-F1
#
_entry.id   AF-X1H536-F1
#
_cell.length_a   1.000
_cell.length_b   1.000
_cell.length_c   1.000
_cell.angle_alpha   90.00
_cell.angle_beta   90.00
_cell.angle_gamma   90.00
#
_symmetry.space_group_name_H-M   'P 1'
#
loop_
_entity.id
_entity.type
_entity.pdbx_description
1 polymer ?
#
loop_
_entity_poly.entity_id
_entity_poly.type
_entity_poly.pdbx_seq_one_letter_code
_entity_poly.pdbx_strand_id
1 'polypeptide(L)'
;MPISGNPDSDLNSIGVEYHEKGRISLGNYQIKELPSMATWVDGERIIGEKADIYSKDSYYPENIIEYLGISQMRKWQIVNIKHAPFQYNPITKDLIFVPEVTLVIRYSGPSLRVLSDMELTDTVMDRRAEKILINYSEAREWYMPKRVVLTPLQTYNYVIITTNSIQTNSTKLSDFVNHLTDKGYSVKVITETDFGSLTGQYPDQKAEKIREWLKNNYISMGIEYVLLIGNPSPYEYGEGDVPMKLCWPYYDPIDGWYDSPTDYFYADL
;
A
#
# COMPACT_ATOMS: atom_id res chain seq x y z
N MET A 1 -7.12 -11.93 -0.05
CA MET A 1 -6.66 -12.62 1.18
C MET A 1 -5.19 -12.29 1.38
N PRO A 2 -4.87 -11.38 2.31
CA PRO A 2 -3.50 -11.06 2.64
C PRO A 2 -2.97 -12.04 3.70
N ILE A 3 -1.77 -12.57 3.46
CA ILE A 3 -1.10 -13.56 4.30
C ILE A 3 0.29 -13.02 4.61
N SER A 4 0.71 -13.05 5.87
CA SER A 4 2.06 -12.65 6.23
C SER A 4 3.08 -13.60 5.64
N GLY A 5 4.09 -13.06 4.97
CA GLY A 5 5.31 -13.79 4.63
C GLY A 5 6.25 -13.88 5.84
N ASN A 6 7.15 -14.87 5.82
CA ASN A 6 8.25 -14.94 6.77
C ASN A 6 9.37 -13.97 6.32
N PRO A 7 9.77 -12.99 7.17
CA PRO A 7 10.75 -11.97 6.79
C PRO A 7 12.16 -12.52 6.53
N ASP A 8 12.47 -13.71 7.04
CA ASP A 8 13.76 -14.37 6.82
C ASP A 8 13.77 -15.20 5.51
N SER A 9 12.67 -15.26 4.75
CA SER A 9 12.53 -16.04 3.51
C SER A 9 12.53 -15.15 2.25
N ASP A 10 13.08 -15.66 1.13
CA ASP A 10 13.02 -14.92 -0.14
C ASP A 10 11.60 -14.88 -0.70
N LEU A 11 10.94 -13.73 -0.56
CA LEU A 11 9.59 -13.56 -1.08
C LEU A 11 9.54 -13.48 -2.62
N ASN A 12 10.64 -13.22 -3.33
CA ASN A 12 10.62 -13.27 -4.79
C ASN A 12 10.52 -14.70 -5.34
N SER A 13 10.69 -15.70 -4.47
CA SER A 13 10.63 -17.12 -4.81
C SER A 13 9.30 -17.80 -4.46
N ILE A 14 8.24 -17.00 -4.24
CA ILE A 14 6.94 -17.52 -3.82
C ILE A 14 6.34 -18.46 -4.87
N GLY A 15 6.15 -19.71 -4.45
CA GLY A 15 5.29 -20.69 -5.13
C GLY A 15 3.95 -20.78 -4.42
N VAL A 16 2.84 -20.72 -5.16
CA VAL A 16 1.49 -20.88 -4.63
C VAL A 16 0.86 -22.12 -5.24
N GLU A 17 0.56 -23.10 -4.40
CA GLU A 17 -0.16 -24.32 -4.75
C GLU A 17 -1.51 -24.32 -4.01
N TYR A 18 -2.54 -24.90 -4.62
CA TYR A 18 -3.82 -25.09 -3.94
C TYR A 18 -4.46 -26.43 -4.28
N HIS A 19 -5.26 -26.92 -3.34
CA HIS A 19 -6.05 -28.13 -3.48
C HIS A 19 -7.50 -27.86 -3.10
N GLU A 20 -8.42 -28.19 -3.99
CA GLU A 20 -9.86 -28.07 -3.77
C GLU A 20 -10.39 -29.31 -3.05
N LYS A 21 -11.27 -29.15 -2.06
CA LYS A 21 -11.98 -30.27 -1.42
C LYS A 21 -13.39 -30.44 -1.99
N GLY A 22 -13.48 -30.48 -3.32
CA GLY A 22 -14.71 -30.72 -4.06
C GLY A 22 -15.30 -29.49 -4.72
N ARG A 23 -16.31 -29.73 -5.56
CA ARG A 23 -17.05 -28.73 -6.33
C ARG A 23 -18.55 -29.02 -6.22
N ILE A 24 -19.34 -28.00 -5.98
CA ILE A 24 -20.80 -28.09 -5.87
C ILE A 24 -21.40 -27.30 -7.02
N SER A 25 -22.13 -27.95 -7.93
CA SER A 25 -23.00 -27.22 -8.85
C SER A 25 -24.20 -26.69 -8.07
N LEU A 26 -24.41 -25.38 -8.15
CA LEU A 26 -25.56 -24.69 -7.58
C LEU A 26 -26.74 -24.64 -8.57
N GLY A 27 -26.53 -25.09 -9.82
CA GLY A 27 -27.51 -25.07 -10.90
C GLY A 27 -27.36 -23.85 -11.80
N ASN A 28 -28.41 -23.61 -12.61
CA ASN A 28 -28.37 -22.60 -13.66
C ASN A 28 -28.86 -21.23 -13.19
N TYR A 29 -28.03 -20.20 -13.38
CA TYR A 29 -28.34 -18.82 -13.00
C TYR A 29 -28.11 -17.86 -14.18
N GLN A 30 -28.95 -16.83 -14.28
CA GLN A 30 -28.69 -15.71 -15.18
C GLN A 30 -27.95 -14.61 -14.41
N ILE A 31 -26.63 -14.73 -14.31
CA ILE A 31 -25.78 -13.69 -13.74
C ILE A 31 -25.63 -12.59 -14.79
N LYS A 32 -25.81 -11.33 -14.38
CA LYS A 32 -25.65 -10.18 -15.28
C LYS A 32 -24.18 -9.79 -15.38
N GLU A 33 -23.76 -9.46 -16.59
CA GLU A 33 -22.43 -8.88 -16.82
C GLU A 33 -22.31 -7.55 -16.08
N LEU A 34 -21.13 -7.29 -15.51
CA LEU A 34 -20.84 -6.00 -14.92
C LEU A 34 -20.95 -4.90 -15.99
N PRO A 35 -21.48 -3.72 -15.65
CA PRO A 35 -21.47 -2.59 -16.56
C PRO A 35 -20.02 -2.19 -16.86
N SER A 36 -19.78 -1.61 -18.03
CA SER A 36 -18.49 -1.03 -18.35
C SER A 36 -18.15 0.06 -17.34
N MET A 37 -16.88 0.15 -16.95
CA MET A 37 -16.41 1.33 -16.24
C MET A 37 -16.63 2.56 -17.11
N ALA A 38 -16.99 3.68 -16.52
CA ALA A 38 -17.17 4.93 -17.25
C ALA A 38 -16.59 6.09 -16.44
N THR A 39 -16.00 7.04 -17.14
CA THR A 39 -15.50 8.30 -16.59
C THR A 39 -15.98 9.48 -17.45
N TRP A 40 -15.75 10.70 -16.98
CA TRP A 40 -16.03 11.92 -17.72
C TRP A 40 -14.74 12.71 -17.92
N VAL A 41 -14.46 13.10 -19.16
CA VAL A 41 -13.32 13.94 -19.55
C VAL A 41 -13.86 15.04 -20.45
N ASP A 42 -13.60 16.31 -20.10
CA ASP A 42 -14.06 17.49 -20.84
C ASP A 42 -15.57 17.52 -21.17
N GLY A 43 -16.38 16.97 -20.26
CA GLY A 43 -17.84 16.90 -20.44
C GLY A 43 -18.32 15.75 -21.34
N GLU A 44 -17.41 14.94 -21.87
CA GLU A 44 -17.72 13.72 -22.62
C GLU A 44 -17.60 12.48 -21.73
N ARG A 45 -18.52 11.53 -21.93
CA ARG A 45 -18.52 10.26 -21.20
C ARG A 45 -17.68 9.23 -21.94
N ILE A 46 -16.56 8.83 -21.34
CA ILE A 46 -15.72 7.75 -21.84
C ILE A 46 -16.15 6.44 -21.19
N ILE A 47 -16.37 5.40 -21.99
CA ILE A 47 -16.78 4.07 -21.52
C ILE A 47 -15.62 3.11 -21.79
N GLY A 48 -15.15 2.43 -20.75
CA GLY A 48 -14.10 1.42 -20.84
C GLY A 48 -14.59 0.14 -21.53
N GLU A 49 -13.65 -0.55 -22.17
CA GLU A 49 -13.90 -1.84 -22.79
C GLU A 49 -14.22 -2.92 -21.73
N LYS A 50 -14.95 -3.95 -22.16
CA LYS A 50 -15.23 -5.13 -21.33
C LYS A 50 -14.39 -6.30 -21.77
N ALA A 51 -14.00 -7.12 -20.81
CA ALA A 51 -13.46 -8.43 -21.12
C ALA A 51 -14.54 -9.29 -21.79
N ASP A 52 -14.18 -9.94 -22.89
CA ASP A 52 -15.07 -10.87 -23.61
C ASP A 52 -15.22 -12.18 -22.81
N ILE A 53 -16.09 -12.16 -21.80
CA ILE A 53 -16.38 -13.29 -20.91
C ILE A 53 -17.70 -13.96 -21.28
N TYR A 54 -18.76 -13.18 -21.53
CA TYR A 54 -20.13 -13.70 -21.68
C TYR A 54 -20.40 -14.46 -22.97
N SER A 55 -19.47 -14.43 -23.92
CA SER A 55 -19.52 -15.18 -25.18
C SER A 55 -18.80 -16.54 -25.10
N LYS A 56 -18.08 -16.83 -24.01
CA LYS A 56 -17.20 -18.00 -23.88
C LYS A 56 -17.89 -19.14 -23.13
N ASP A 57 -17.88 -20.33 -23.72
CA ASP A 57 -18.35 -21.56 -23.07
C ASP A 57 -17.27 -22.14 -22.14
N SER A 58 -16.92 -21.39 -21.10
CA SER A 58 -15.95 -21.79 -20.09
C SER A 58 -16.26 -21.15 -18.73
N TYR A 59 -15.74 -21.75 -17.67
CA TYR A 59 -15.90 -21.24 -16.31
C TYR A 59 -15.01 -20.01 -16.07
N TYR A 60 -15.61 -18.92 -15.57
CA TYR A 60 -14.93 -17.70 -15.15
C TYR A 60 -15.12 -17.41 -13.65
N PRO A 61 -14.07 -16.94 -12.94
CA PRO A 61 -12.67 -16.92 -13.38
C PRO A 61 -12.16 -18.36 -13.60
N GLU A 62 -11.20 -18.54 -14.50
CA GLU A 62 -10.61 -19.86 -14.77
C GLU A 62 -9.94 -20.43 -13.51
N ASN A 63 -9.19 -19.59 -12.81
CA ASN A 63 -8.53 -19.93 -11.56
C ASN A 63 -9.29 -19.32 -10.37
N ILE A 64 -9.60 -20.14 -9.37
CA ILE A 64 -10.23 -19.70 -8.12
C ILE A 64 -9.21 -19.11 -7.13
N ILE A 65 -7.93 -19.39 -7.32
CA ILE A 65 -6.81 -18.83 -6.55
C ILE A 65 -5.86 -18.16 -7.55
N GLU A 66 -5.49 -16.91 -7.26
CA GLU A 66 -4.56 -16.14 -8.08
C GLU A 66 -3.58 -15.39 -7.16
N TYR A 67 -2.28 -15.54 -7.42
CA TYR A 67 -1.23 -14.80 -6.72
C TYR A 67 -1.12 -13.40 -7.31
N LEU A 68 -1.33 -12.38 -6.47
CA LEU A 68 -1.33 -10.97 -6.88
C LEU A 68 0.00 -10.25 -6.61
N GLY A 69 1.02 -10.96 -6.12
CA GLY A 69 2.30 -10.37 -5.73
C GLY A 69 2.44 -10.12 -4.23
N ILE A 70 3.53 -9.44 -3.88
CA ILE A 70 3.86 -9.04 -2.51
C ILE A 70 3.55 -7.56 -2.33
N SER A 71 3.15 -7.20 -1.12
CA SER A 71 3.11 -5.82 -0.65
C SER A 71 3.77 -5.73 0.71
N GLN A 72 4.06 -4.52 1.17
CA GLN A 72 4.66 -4.26 2.47
C GLN A 72 3.79 -3.28 3.26
N MET A 73 3.69 -3.51 4.57
CA MET A 73 3.10 -2.58 5.52
C MET A 73 4.04 -2.46 6.72
N ARG A 74 4.93 -1.46 6.70
CA ARG A 74 6.05 -1.33 7.66
C ARG A 74 6.89 -2.61 7.69
N LYS A 75 7.10 -3.21 8.87
CA LYS A 75 7.82 -4.48 9.00
C LYS A 75 7.09 -5.64 8.31
N TRP A 76 5.77 -5.60 8.21
CA TRP A 76 4.97 -6.73 7.71
C TRP A 76 5.12 -6.90 6.20
N GLN A 77 5.63 -8.04 5.78
CA GLN A 77 5.60 -8.44 4.37
C GLN A 77 4.35 -9.29 4.10
N ILE A 78 3.63 -8.97 3.03
CA ILE A 78 2.28 -9.48 2.79
C ILE A 78 2.21 -10.13 1.40
N VAL A 79 1.90 -11.42 1.37
CA VAL A 79 1.56 -12.18 0.18
C VAL A 79 0.08 -11.96 -0.14
N ASN A 80 -0.22 -11.40 -1.31
CA ASN A 80 -1.59 -11.13 -1.73
C ASN A 80 -2.14 -12.27 -2.58
N ILE A 81 -3.20 -12.91 -2.08
CA ILE A 81 -3.89 -13.99 -2.79
C ILE A 81 -5.33 -13.55 -3.07
N LYS A 82 -5.76 -13.58 -4.33
CA LYS A 82 -7.17 -13.48 -4.69
C LYS A 82 -7.80 -14.85 -4.58
N HIS A 83 -8.97 -14.91 -3.97
CA HIS A 83 -9.79 -16.12 -3.87
C HIS A 83 -11.19 -15.83 -4.39
N ALA A 84 -11.60 -16.55 -5.42
CA ALA A 84 -12.91 -16.49 -6.05
C ALA A 84 -13.56 -17.88 -5.94
N PRO A 85 -14.33 -18.15 -4.87
CA PRO A 85 -14.89 -19.48 -4.61
C PRO A 85 -16.03 -19.87 -5.56
N PHE A 86 -16.46 -18.96 -6.43
CA PHE A 86 -17.50 -19.20 -7.41
C PHE A 86 -16.93 -19.14 -8.82
N GLN A 87 -17.32 -20.10 -9.66
CA GLN A 87 -17.04 -20.11 -11.08
C GLN A 87 -18.34 -20.17 -11.86
N TYR A 88 -18.49 -19.33 -12.87
CA TYR A 88 -19.70 -19.24 -13.67
C TYR A 88 -19.37 -19.49 -15.15
N ASN A 89 -20.12 -20.38 -15.79
CA ASN A 89 -20.10 -20.52 -17.24
C ASN A 89 -21.28 -19.75 -17.85
N PRO A 90 -21.05 -18.69 -18.65
CA PRO A 90 -22.12 -17.84 -19.16
C PRO A 90 -22.97 -18.46 -20.27
N ILE A 91 -22.46 -19.48 -20.98
CA ILE A 91 -23.19 -20.17 -22.05
C ILE A 91 -24.11 -21.26 -21.47
N THR A 92 -23.58 -22.13 -20.61
CA THR A 92 -24.38 -23.18 -19.95
C THR A 92 -25.22 -22.62 -18.79
N LYS A 93 -24.88 -21.41 -18.31
CA LYS A 93 -25.45 -20.75 -17.13
C LYS A 93 -25.17 -21.48 -15.82
N ASP A 94 -24.30 -22.50 -15.81
CA ASP A 94 -23.98 -23.25 -14.60
C ASP A 94 -23.09 -22.43 -13.65
N LEU A 95 -23.43 -22.48 -12.37
CA LEU A 95 -22.67 -21.85 -11.29
C LEU A 95 -22.09 -22.94 -10.38
N ILE A 96 -20.76 -22.98 -10.29
CA ILE A 96 -20.04 -23.87 -9.37
C ILE A 96 -19.59 -23.08 -8.16
N PHE A 97 -19.73 -23.68 -6.99
CA PHE A 97 -19.15 -23.24 -5.73
C PHE A 97 -18.07 -24.22 -5.27
N VAL A 98 -16.90 -23.70 -4.92
CA VAL A 98 -15.80 -24.44 -4.30
C VAL A 98 -15.79 -24.11 -2.81
N PRO A 99 -16.32 -25.00 -1.95
CA PRO A 99 -16.56 -24.70 -0.55
C PRO A 99 -15.29 -24.58 0.28
N GLU A 100 -14.24 -25.31 -0.11
CA GLU A 100 -13.01 -25.38 0.65
C GLU A 100 -11.80 -25.52 -0.27
N VAL A 101 -10.78 -24.71 0.02
CA VAL A 101 -9.49 -24.71 -0.65
C VAL A 101 -8.40 -24.76 0.41
N THR A 102 -7.46 -25.69 0.25
CA THR A 102 -6.21 -25.70 1.01
C THR A 102 -5.14 -25.00 0.19
N LEU A 103 -4.60 -23.92 0.72
CA LEU A 103 -3.52 -23.15 0.10
C LEU A 103 -2.17 -23.55 0.71
N VAL A 104 -1.16 -23.76 -0.13
CA VAL A 104 0.22 -23.98 0.29
C VAL A 104 1.09 -22.89 -0.35
N ILE A 105 1.72 -22.08 0.49
CA ILE A 105 2.69 -21.08 0.06
C ILE A 105 4.08 -21.64 0.36
N ARG A 106 4.92 -21.72 -0.67
CA ARG A 106 6.30 -22.17 -0.59
C ARG A 106 7.24 -21.00 -0.86
N TYR A 107 8.37 -21.00 -0.17
CA TYR A 107 9.47 -20.07 -0.36
C TYR A 107 10.75 -20.90 -0.56
N SER A 108 11.70 -20.38 -1.34
CA SER A 108 13.02 -21.01 -1.53
C SER A 108 14.14 -20.05 -1.16
N GLY A 109 14.97 -20.46 -0.20
CA GLY A 109 16.15 -19.69 0.19
C GLY A 109 15.85 -18.54 1.17
N PRO A 110 16.91 -18.00 1.78
CA PRO A 110 16.80 -16.90 2.74
C PRO A 110 16.50 -15.58 2.03
N SER A 111 15.85 -14.65 2.73
CA SER A 111 15.63 -13.29 2.24
C SER A 111 16.96 -12.60 1.93
N LEU A 112 17.00 -11.84 0.82
CA LEU A 112 18.13 -10.95 0.50
C LEU A 112 18.16 -9.70 1.39
N ARG A 113 17.03 -9.36 2.03
CA ARG A 113 16.90 -8.25 2.98
C ARG A 113 16.52 -8.81 4.35
N VAL A 114 17.40 -8.62 5.33
CA VAL A 114 17.12 -8.94 6.73
C VAL A 114 16.63 -7.67 7.42
N LEU A 115 15.47 -7.74 8.07
CA LEU A 115 14.97 -6.64 8.91
C LEU A 115 15.90 -6.46 10.11
N SER A 116 16.28 -5.21 10.39
CA SER A 116 17.03 -4.86 11.57
C SER A 116 16.18 -5.02 12.84
N ASP A 117 16.82 -5.21 14.00
CA ASP A 117 16.09 -5.23 15.28
C ASP A 117 15.29 -3.93 15.50
N MET A 118 15.78 -2.79 14.99
CA MET A 118 15.07 -1.51 15.04
C MET A 118 13.77 -1.56 14.23
N GLU A 119 13.79 -2.09 13.01
CA GLU A 119 12.56 -2.28 12.20
C GLU A 119 11.58 -3.24 12.87
N LEU A 120 12.07 -4.31 13.50
CA LEU A 120 11.23 -5.28 14.20
C LEU A 120 10.53 -4.70 15.43
N THR A 121 11.09 -3.64 16.04
CA THR A 121 10.44 -2.92 17.16
C THR A 121 9.27 -2.04 16.72
N ASP A 122 9.08 -1.82 15.42
CA ASP A 122 7.96 -1.05 14.91
C ASP A 122 6.63 -1.78 15.18
N THR A 123 5.80 -1.22 16.05
CA THR A 123 4.51 -1.81 16.44
C THR A 123 3.31 -1.04 15.90
N VAL A 124 3.53 0.04 15.15
CA VAL A 124 2.47 1.00 14.78
C VAL A 124 1.35 0.34 13.97
N MET A 125 1.68 -0.63 13.09
CA MET A 125 0.71 -1.33 12.26
C MET A 125 0.31 -2.73 12.77
N ASP A 126 0.71 -3.13 13.97
CA ASP A 126 0.46 -4.49 14.47
C ASP A 126 -1.04 -4.77 14.66
N ARG A 127 -1.82 -3.80 15.16
CA ARG A 127 -3.29 -3.92 15.26
C ARG A 127 -3.97 -4.01 13.90
N ARG A 128 -3.39 -3.39 12.86
CA ARG A 128 -3.93 -3.48 11.50
C ARG A 128 -3.58 -4.83 10.88
N ALA A 129 -2.35 -5.30 11.09
CA ALA A 129 -1.90 -6.62 10.68
C ALA A 129 -2.79 -7.72 11.27
N GLU A 130 -3.12 -7.65 12.57
CA GLU A 130 -4.04 -8.58 13.24
C GLU A 130 -5.40 -8.68 12.54
N LYS A 131 -5.93 -7.56 12.06
CA LYS A 131 -7.26 -7.50 11.43
C LYS A 131 -7.29 -8.02 10.00
N ILE A 132 -6.16 -7.95 9.28
CA ILE A 132 -6.13 -8.26 7.85
C ILE A 132 -5.45 -9.59 7.56
N LEU A 133 -4.38 -9.94 8.29
CA LEU A 133 -3.55 -11.10 8.00
C LEU A 133 -4.18 -12.37 8.56
N ILE A 134 -4.46 -13.32 7.68
CA ILE A 134 -5.14 -14.58 8.04
C ILE A 134 -4.29 -15.43 9.01
N ASN A 135 -2.96 -15.38 8.89
CA ASN A 135 -2.02 -16.13 9.71
C ASN A 135 -1.34 -15.26 10.80
N TYR A 136 -1.91 -14.12 11.20
CA TYR A 136 -1.28 -13.19 12.15
C TYR A 136 -0.80 -13.86 13.45
N SER A 137 -1.60 -14.77 14.01
CA SER A 137 -1.32 -15.46 15.27
C SER A 137 0.00 -16.24 15.26
N GLU A 138 0.35 -16.85 14.13
CA GLU A 138 1.63 -17.51 13.89
C GLU A 138 2.69 -16.49 13.47
N ALA A 139 2.34 -15.62 12.53
CA ALA A 139 3.29 -14.73 11.88
C ALA A 139 3.94 -13.71 12.82
N ARG A 140 3.23 -13.24 13.84
CA ARG A 140 3.75 -12.24 14.79
C ARG A 140 5.06 -12.64 15.45
N GLU A 141 5.28 -13.94 15.64
CA GLU A 141 6.51 -14.47 16.24
C GLU A 141 7.72 -14.29 15.31
N TRP A 142 7.50 -14.24 13.99
CA TRP A 142 8.57 -13.99 13.01
C TRP A 142 9.03 -12.52 12.99
N TYR A 143 8.20 -11.61 13.50
CA TYR A 143 8.44 -10.16 13.48
C TYR A 143 8.84 -9.60 14.85
N MET A 144 9.43 -10.43 15.72
CA MET A 144 9.94 -10.01 17.02
C MET A 144 11.43 -9.64 16.95
N PRO A 145 11.85 -8.54 17.61
CA PRO A 145 13.27 -8.18 17.69
C PRO A 145 14.05 -9.26 18.47
N LYS A 146 15.24 -9.59 17.98
CA LYS A 146 16.13 -10.61 18.59
C LYS A 146 17.00 -10.00 19.69
N ARG A 147 17.16 -8.66 19.69
CA ARG A 147 17.93 -7.91 20.69
C ARG A 147 17.11 -6.80 21.31
N VAL A 148 17.52 -6.39 22.51
CA VAL A 148 16.98 -5.19 23.16
C VAL A 148 17.45 -3.97 22.37
N VAL A 149 16.49 -3.20 21.88
CA VAL A 149 16.72 -1.89 21.26
C VAL A 149 16.31 -0.83 22.26
N LEU A 150 17.11 0.23 22.38
CA LEU A 150 16.77 1.35 23.24
C LEU A 150 15.53 2.05 22.72
N THR A 151 14.57 2.30 23.61
CA THR A 151 13.38 3.07 23.28
C THR A 151 13.74 4.53 23.04
N PRO A 152 13.23 5.15 21.97
CA PRO A 152 13.34 6.59 21.73
C PRO A 152 12.82 7.39 22.93
N LEU A 153 13.54 8.43 23.32
CA LEU A 153 13.15 9.33 24.43
C LEU A 153 11.90 10.16 24.09
N GLN A 154 11.64 10.41 22.80
CA GLN A 154 10.52 11.19 22.32
C GLN A 154 9.98 10.61 21.02
N THR A 155 8.66 10.45 20.95
CA THR A 155 7.93 9.90 19.81
C THR A 155 6.90 10.88 19.29
N TYR A 156 6.66 10.88 18.00
CA TYR A 156 5.68 11.72 17.31
C TYR A 156 4.90 10.86 16.31
N ASN A 157 3.66 10.52 16.64
CA ASN A 157 2.81 9.71 15.77
C ASN A 157 2.17 10.51 14.63
N TYR A 158 2.28 11.84 14.65
CA TYR A 158 1.77 12.72 13.61
C TYR A 158 2.83 13.74 13.21
N VAL A 159 3.22 13.77 11.95
CA VAL A 159 4.15 14.77 11.41
C VAL A 159 3.45 15.69 10.44
N ILE A 160 3.64 17.00 10.62
CA ILE A 160 3.22 18.03 9.67
C ILE A 160 4.47 18.50 8.94
N ILE A 161 4.49 18.35 7.62
CA ILE A 161 5.58 18.80 6.75
C ILE A 161 5.11 20.06 6.04
N THR A 162 5.82 21.16 6.27
CA THR A 162 5.47 22.47 5.71
C THR A 162 6.72 23.31 5.46
N THR A 163 6.55 24.61 5.26
CA THR A 163 7.65 25.56 5.06
C THR A 163 7.90 26.40 6.30
N ASN A 164 9.13 26.90 6.45
CA ASN A 164 9.50 27.90 7.44
C ASN A 164 8.61 29.15 7.34
N SER A 165 8.23 29.54 6.12
CA SER A 165 7.33 30.66 5.87
C SER A 165 5.92 30.40 6.42
N ILE A 166 5.32 29.25 6.12
CA ILE A 166 3.99 28.88 6.64
C ILE A 166 4.05 28.72 8.16
N GLN A 167 5.09 28.08 8.69
CA GLN A 167 5.26 27.90 10.14
C GLN A 167 5.33 29.24 10.87
N THR A 168 6.02 30.23 10.31
CA THR A 168 6.19 31.56 10.91
C THR A 168 4.94 32.44 10.77
N ASN A 169 4.27 32.38 9.61
CA ASN A 169 3.24 33.36 9.25
C ASN A 169 1.80 32.86 9.44
N SER A 170 1.59 31.54 9.58
CA SER A 170 0.25 30.98 9.73
C SER A 170 -0.35 31.32 11.09
N THR A 171 -1.51 31.99 11.08
CA THR A 171 -2.31 32.24 12.29
C THR A 171 -3.14 31.04 12.74
N LYS A 172 -3.01 29.89 12.06
CA LYS A 172 -3.83 28.69 12.31
C LYS A 172 -3.02 27.42 12.58
N LEU A 173 -1.73 27.40 12.24
CA LEU A 173 -0.94 26.18 12.38
C LEU A 173 -0.81 25.77 13.85
N SER A 174 -0.51 26.71 14.75
CA SER A 174 -0.42 26.43 16.19
C SER A 174 -1.75 25.93 16.77
N ASP A 175 -2.87 26.57 16.40
CA ASP A 175 -4.21 26.17 16.84
C ASP A 175 -4.54 24.75 16.38
N PHE A 176 -4.16 24.41 15.15
CA PHE A 176 -4.37 23.08 14.60
C PHE A 176 -3.48 22.01 15.28
N VAL A 177 -2.21 22.33 15.57
CA VAL A 177 -1.32 21.46 16.35
C VAL A 177 -1.89 21.22 17.75
N ASN A 178 -2.40 22.26 18.42
CA ASN A 178 -3.04 22.13 19.72
C ASN A 178 -4.30 21.24 19.65
N HIS A 179 -5.15 21.44 18.65
CA HIS A 179 -6.34 20.62 18.44
C HIS A 179 -6.02 19.13 18.20
N LEU A 180 -4.96 18.82 17.44
CA LEU A 180 -4.49 17.45 17.28
C LEU A 180 -3.94 16.88 18.59
N THR A 181 -3.20 17.70 19.35
CA THR A 181 -2.67 17.31 20.66
C THR A 181 -3.78 17.00 21.66
N ASP A 182 -4.85 17.81 21.67
CA ASP A 182 -6.05 17.60 22.51
C ASP A 182 -6.82 16.32 22.13
N LYS A 183 -6.67 15.86 20.89
CA LYS A 183 -7.19 14.55 20.42
C LYS A 183 -6.28 13.36 20.75
N GLY A 184 -5.13 13.61 21.37
CA GLY A 184 -4.17 12.57 21.78
C GLY A 184 -3.09 12.25 20.75
N TYR A 185 -2.89 13.09 19.72
CA TYR A 185 -1.75 12.95 18.82
C TYR A 185 -0.49 13.62 19.41
N SER A 186 0.67 13.00 19.21
CA SER A 186 1.96 13.63 19.45
C SER A 186 2.46 14.21 18.13
N VAL A 187 2.41 15.53 18.01
CA VAL A 187 2.61 16.24 16.74
C VAL A 187 4.02 16.84 16.64
N LYS A 188 4.69 16.62 15.52
CA LYS A 188 5.92 17.34 15.14
C LYS A 188 5.69 18.12 13.85
N VAL A 189 5.97 19.42 13.89
CA VAL A 189 6.07 20.23 12.67
C VAL A 189 7.52 20.19 12.20
N ILE A 190 7.74 19.88 10.93
CA ILE A 190 9.05 19.97 10.28
C ILE A 190 9.00 20.88 9.07
N THR A 191 10.15 21.49 8.76
CA THR A 191 10.31 22.42 7.65
C THR A 191 11.58 22.17 6.86
N GLU A 192 11.92 23.05 5.92
CA GLU A 192 13.17 22.97 5.16
C GLU A 192 14.41 23.01 6.08
N THR A 193 14.26 23.46 7.33
CA THR A 193 15.33 23.40 8.33
C THR A 193 15.66 21.95 8.73
N ASP A 194 14.67 21.05 8.71
CA ASP A 194 14.84 19.64 9.09
C ASP A 194 15.29 18.77 7.92
N PHE A 195 14.73 18.99 6.72
CA PHE A 195 15.00 18.14 5.55
C PHE A 195 15.90 18.78 4.48
N GLY A 196 16.08 20.10 4.47
CA GLY A 196 16.70 20.81 3.35
C GLY A 196 18.18 20.44 3.10
N SER A 197 18.91 20.08 4.15
CA SER A 197 20.30 19.63 4.08
C SER A 197 20.48 18.15 3.78
N LEU A 198 19.39 17.38 3.73
CA LEU A 198 19.46 15.96 3.36
C LEU A 198 19.73 15.81 1.87
N THR A 199 20.29 14.66 1.52
CA THR A 199 20.45 14.20 0.14
C THR A 199 19.54 13.01 -0.05
N GLY A 200 18.50 13.19 -0.87
CA GLY A 200 17.64 12.12 -1.32
C GLY A 200 18.18 11.44 -2.58
N GLN A 201 17.38 10.57 -3.18
CA GLN A 201 17.76 9.86 -4.41
C GLN A 201 17.80 10.83 -5.59
N TYR A 202 18.77 10.66 -6.52
CA TYR A 202 18.81 11.43 -7.77
C TYR A 202 17.45 11.39 -8.50
N PRO A 203 16.86 12.53 -8.92
CA PRO A 203 17.47 13.86 -9.07
C PRO A 203 17.57 14.76 -7.82
N ASP A 204 17.49 14.21 -6.60
CA ASP A 204 17.72 14.87 -5.28
C ASP A 204 16.93 16.18 -5.11
N GLN A 205 15.67 16.13 -5.52
CA GLN A 205 14.72 17.25 -5.41
C GLN A 205 14.06 17.25 -4.02
N LYS A 206 13.27 18.28 -3.68
CA LYS A 206 12.67 18.41 -2.34
C LYS A 206 11.85 17.20 -1.94
N ALA A 207 11.12 16.60 -2.87
CA ALA A 207 10.37 15.37 -2.60
C ALA A 207 11.27 14.24 -2.09
N GLU A 208 12.46 14.09 -2.67
CA GLU A 208 13.43 13.07 -2.28
C GLU A 208 13.99 13.34 -0.88
N LYS A 209 14.24 14.61 -0.55
CA LYS A 209 14.73 15.03 0.77
C LYS A 209 13.69 14.86 1.87
N ILE A 210 12.43 15.20 1.58
CA ILE A 210 11.29 14.97 2.48
C ILE A 210 11.13 13.46 2.72
N ARG A 211 11.15 12.65 1.66
CA ARG A 211 11.06 11.19 1.78
C ARG A 211 12.24 10.61 2.56
N GLU A 212 13.45 11.12 2.34
CA GLU A 212 14.64 10.71 3.08
C GLU A 212 14.54 11.06 4.57
N TRP A 213 13.99 12.23 4.91
CA TRP A 213 13.70 12.56 6.32
C TRP A 213 12.71 11.54 6.92
N LEU A 214 11.64 11.20 6.21
CA LEU A 214 10.66 10.22 6.67
C LEU A 214 11.30 8.84 6.88
N LYS A 215 12.08 8.33 5.92
CA LYS A 215 12.81 7.05 6.05
C LYS A 215 13.68 7.01 7.30
N ASN A 216 14.38 8.11 7.60
CA ASN A 216 15.29 8.20 8.73
C ASN A 216 14.58 8.28 10.10
N ASN A 217 13.29 8.66 10.13
CA ASN A 217 12.60 9.00 11.37
C ASN A 217 11.32 8.19 11.66
N TYR A 218 10.69 7.54 10.67
CA TYR A 218 9.35 6.96 10.85
C TYR A 218 9.27 5.86 11.91
N ILE A 219 10.32 5.05 12.04
CA ILE A 219 10.40 3.97 13.02
C ILE A 219 10.68 4.54 14.41
N SER A 220 11.76 5.32 14.53
CA SER A 220 12.23 5.87 15.81
C SER A 220 11.26 6.88 16.41
N MET A 221 10.47 7.60 15.61
CA MET A 221 9.43 8.48 16.12
C MET A 221 8.07 7.79 16.22
N GLY A 222 7.87 6.63 15.58
CA GLY A 222 6.58 5.96 15.48
C GLY A 222 5.56 6.75 14.66
N ILE A 223 6.00 7.41 13.57
CA ILE A 223 5.18 8.31 12.73
C ILE A 223 4.07 7.52 12.06
N GLU A 224 2.81 7.63 12.50
CA GLU A 224 1.68 6.95 11.88
C GLU A 224 1.00 7.79 10.78
N TYR A 225 0.98 9.11 10.98
CA TYR A 225 0.31 10.06 10.09
C TYR A 225 1.27 11.15 9.61
N VAL A 226 1.13 11.53 8.34
CA VAL A 226 1.83 12.66 7.73
C VAL A 226 0.79 13.59 7.12
N LEU A 227 0.89 14.88 7.42
CA LEU A 227 0.14 15.95 6.76
C LEU A 227 1.10 16.83 5.98
N LEU A 228 0.81 17.01 4.70
CA LEU A 228 1.58 17.86 3.80
C LEU A 228 0.85 19.22 3.68
N ILE A 229 1.54 20.32 4.00
CA ILE A 229 1.00 21.67 3.88
C ILE A 229 1.94 22.51 3.03
N GLY A 230 1.57 22.70 1.76
CA GLY A 230 2.33 23.46 0.79
C GLY A 230 1.74 23.37 -0.62
N ASN A 231 2.43 23.97 -1.58
CA ASN A 231 2.21 23.80 -3.00
C ASN A 231 2.66 22.39 -3.43
N PRO A 232 1.75 21.53 -3.92
CA PRO A 232 2.06 20.16 -4.32
C PRO A 232 2.65 20.04 -5.73
N SER A 233 2.91 21.15 -6.43
CA SER A 233 3.43 21.12 -7.80
C SER A 233 4.71 20.27 -7.91
N PRO A 234 4.72 19.22 -8.75
CA PRO A 234 5.93 18.43 -9.02
C PRO A 234 7.07 19.27 -9.57
N TYR A 235 8.28 18.70 -9.51
CA TYR A 235 9.49 19.34 -10.01
C TYR A 235 9.36 19.77 -11.48
N GLU A 236 8.77 18.90 -12.30
CA GLU A 236 8.64 19.04 -13.75
C GLU A 236 7.75 20.21 -14.17
N TYR A 237 6.86 20.69 -13.28
CA TYR A 237 5.91 21.78 -13.56
C TYR A 237 6.24 23.07 -12.80
N GLY A 238 7.47 23.18 -12.30
CA GLY A 238 7.86 24.23 -11.36
C GLY A 238 7.65 23.73 -9.95
N GLU A 239 8.73 23.21 -9.37
CA GLU A 239 8.73 22.56 -8.06
C GLU A 239 8.07 23.42 -6.98
N GLY A 240 7.04 22.88 -6.35
CA GLY A 240 6.42 23.41 -5.16
C GLY A 240 7.35 23.39 -3.95
N ASP A 241 6.82 23.78 -2.80
CA ASP A 241 7.56 23.76 -1.53
C ASP A 241 7.42 22.43 -0.78
N VAL A 242 6.25 21.78 -0.90
CA VAL A 242 5.98 20.40 -0.48
C VAL A 242 5.45 19.63 -1.70
N PRO A 243 6.31 19.36 -2.71
CA PRO A 243 5.89 18.86 -4.02
C PRO A 243 5.41 17.40 -3.94
N MET A 244 4.49 17.00 -4.83
CA MET A 244 4.26 15.58 -5.12
C MET A 244 5.36 15.02 -6.03
N LYS A 245 5.48 13.70 -6.11
CA LYS A 245 6.39 13.03 -7.06
C LYS A 245 5.60 12.54 -8.27
N LEU A 246 6.11 12.77 -9.48
CA LEU A 246 5.61 12.08 -10.67
C LEU A 246 6.00 10.60 -10.62
N CYS A 247 5.00 9.71 -10.69
CA CYS A 247 5.20 8.26 -10.67
C CYS A 247 4.48 7.58 -11.84
N TRP A 248 5.10 6.52 -12.35
CA TRP A 248 4.52 5.57 -13.31
C TRP A 248 3.59 4.57 -12.59
N PRO A 249 2.63 3.92 -13.28
CA PRO A 249 2.25 4.04 -14.68
C PRO A 249 0.80 4.54 -14.81
N TYR A 250 0.59 5.83 -15.03
CA TYR A 250 -0.72 6.28 -15.51
C TYR A 250 -0.68 6.25 -17.02
N TYR A 251 -1.42 5.37 -17.70
CA TYR A 251 -1.54 5.46 -19.16
C TYR A 251 -2.65 6.44 -19.51
N ASP A 252 -2.28 7.62 -20.02
CA ASP A 252 -3.23 8.50 -20.70
C ASP A 252 -3.33 8.11 -22.20
N PRO A 253 -4.45 7.54 -22.66
CA PRO A 253 -4.62 7.15 -24.06
C PRO A 253 -4.74 8.34 -25.03
N ILE A 254 -4.98 9.56 -24.53
CA ILE A 254 -5.19 10.76 -25.36
C ILE A 254 -3.87 11.48 -25.59
N ASP A 255 -3.12 11.75 -24.52
CA ASP A 255 -1.90 12.58 -24.60
C ASP A 255 -0.59 11.78 -24.48
N GLY A 256 -0.67 10.47 -24.20
CA GLY A 256 0.50 9.62 -24.03
C GLY A 256 1.37 9.99 -22.83
N TRP A 257 0.80 10.68 -21.84
CA TRP A 257 1.46 10.94 -20.55
C TRP A 257 1.43 9.66 -19.72
N TYR A 258 2.57 9.35 -19.11
CA TYR A 258 2.78 8.12 -18.37
C TYR A 258 2.89 8.31 -16.84
N ASP A 259 2.91 9.58 -16.43
CA ASP A 259 3.27 10.01 -15.09
C ASP A 259 2.08 10.70 -14.41
N SER A 260 1.84 10.36 -13.14
CA SER A 260 0.86 11.07 -12.31
C SER A 260 1.52 11.60 -11.04
N PRO A 261 1.25 12.87 -10.67
CA PRO A 261 1.71 13.40 -9.39
C PRO A 261 1.01 12.66 -8.25
N THR A 262 1.81 12.18 -7.30
CA THR A 262 1.28 11.48 -6.13
C THR A 262 2.07 11.83 -4.87
N ASP A 263 1.34 11.96 -3.77
CA ASP A 263 1.90 12.03 -2.41
C ASP A 263 2.10 10.64 -1.79
N TYR A 264 1.59 9.57 -2.43
CA TYR A 264 1.85 8.19 -2.03
C TYR A 264 3.35 7.87 -1.97
N PHE A 265 4.16 8.59 -2.75
CA PHE A 265 5.61 8.54 -2.70
C PHE A 265 6.19 8.73 -1.28
N TYR A 266 5.53 9.50 -0.43
CA TYR A 266 5.94 9.71 0.97
C TYR A 266 5.50 8.62 1.93
N ALA A 267 4.53 7.79 1.54
CA ALA A 267 3.99 6.70 2.34
C ALA A 267 4.71 5.37 2.08
N ASP A 268 5.27 5.19 0.89
CA ASP A 268 6.07 4.03 0.51
C ASP A 268 7.54 4.26 0.89
N LEU A 269 7.96 3.80 2.08
CA LEU A 269 9.28 4.08 2.69
C LEU A 269 10.26 2.90 2.61
#